data_AF-A0A0N4XMA0-F1
#
_entry.id   AF-A0A0N4XMA0-F1
#
_cell.length_a   1.000
_cell.length_b   1.000
_cell.length_c   1.000
_cell.angle_alpha   90.00
_cell.angle_beta   90.00
_cell.angle_gamma   90.00
#
_symmetry.space_group_name_H-M   'P 1'
#
loop_
_entity.id
_entity.type
_entity.pdbx_description
1 polymer ?
#
loop_
_entity_poly.entity_id
_entity_poly.type
_entity_poly.pdbx_seq_one_letter_code
_entity_poly.pdbx_strand_id
1 'polypeptide(L)' 'MKCLDKKRIKMKQGETLALNERIMLSLVSTGQDCPFIVCMTYAFQSPDKLCFILDLMNGGDLHYHLS' A
#
# COMPACT_ATOMS: atom_id res chain seq x y z
N MET A 1 1.43 -7.66 3.26
CA MET A 1 1.83 -7.47 1.85
C MET A 1 0.60 -7.08 1.04
N LYS A 2 0.64 -5.94 0.35
CA LYS A 2 -0.42 -5.50 -0.57
C LYS A 2 -0.03 -5.84 -2.01
N CYS A 3 -0.85 -6.61 -2.71
CA CYS A 3 -0.62 -7.03 -4.09
C CYS A 3 -1.70 -6.48 -5.01
N LEU A 4 -1.31 -5.66 -5.98
CA LEU A 4 -2.20 -5.07 -6.96
C LEU A 4 -1.98 -5.71 -8.33
N ASP A 5 -3.05 -6.19 -8.95
CA ASP A 5 -2.98 -6.79 -10.29
C ASP A 5 -2.94 -5.71 -11.39
N LYS A 6 -1.92 -5.77 -12.25
CA LYS A 6 -1.69 -4.76 -13.28
C LYS A 6 -2.79 -4.72 -14.34
N LYS A 7 -3.39 -5.88 -14.68
CA LYS A 7 -4.51 -5.93 -15.65
C LYS A 7 -5.73 -5.22 -15.06
N ARG A 8 -6.02 -5.45 -13.79
CA ARG A 8 -7.14 -4.79 -13.08
C ARG A 8 -6.91 -3.29 -12.92
N ILE A 9 -5.68 -2.86 -12.63
CA ILE A 9 -5.34 -1.43 -12.55
C ILE A 9 -5.61 -0.75 -13.90
N LYS A 10 -5.07 -1.30 -14.99
CA LYS A 10 -5.24 -0.74 -16.35
C LYS A 10 -6.71 -0.67 -16.77
N MET A 11 -7.47 -1.73 -16.50
CA MET A 11 -8.90 -1.79 -16.82
C MET A 11 -9.70 -0.69 -16.10
N LYS A 12 -9.27 -0.27 -14.91
CA LYS A 12 -9.92 0.78 -14.11
C LYS A 12 -9.25 2.16 -14.27
N GLN A 13 -8.26 2.31 -15.15
CA GLN A 13 -7.44 3.53 -15.29
C GLN A 13 -6.85 3.99 -13.94
N GLY A 14 -6.45 3.03 -13.09
CA GLY A 14 -6.01 3.27 -11.71
C GLY A 14 -4.51 3.50 -11.54
N GLU A 15 -3.75 3.69 -12.62
CA GLU A 15 -2.29 3.77 -12.60
C GLU A 15 -1.81 4.94 -11.74
N THR A 16 -2.43 6.11 -11.90
CA THR A 16 -2.10 7.31 -11.12
C THR A 16 -2.36 7.10 -9.64
N LEU A 17 -3.45 6.41 -9.28
CA LEU A 17 -3.77 6.11 -7.89
C LEU A 17 -2.73 5.18 -7.26
N ALA A 18 -2.35 4.12 -7.96
CA ALA A 18 -1.33 3.19 -7.48
C ALA A 18 0.05 3.86 -7.34
N LEU A 19 0.39 4.78 -8.25
CA LEU A 19 1.63 5.55 -8.18
C LEU A 19 1.61 6.55 -7.02
N ASN A 20 0.52 7.28 -6.84
CA ASN A 20 0.35 8.24 -5.74
C ASN A 20 0.43 7.54 -4.39
N GLU A 21 -0.20 6.38 -4.25
CA GLU A 21 -0.11 5.57 -3.03
C GLU A 21 1.35 5.21 -2.70
N ARG A 22 2.12 4.73 -3.68
CA ARG A 22 3.55 4.42 -3.49
C ARG A 22 4.34 5.66 -3.05
N ILE A 23 4.13 6.80 -3.70
CA ILE A 23 4.88 8.03 -3.40
C ILE A 23 4.58 8.50 -1.98
N MET A 24 3.31 8.58 -1.61
CA MET A 24 2.90 9.04 -0.28
C MET A 24 3.42 8.13 0.83
N LEU A 25 3.30 6.81 0.66
CA LEU A 25 3.84 5.84 1.60
C LEU A 25 5.37 5.92 1.69
N SER A 26 6.06 6.15 0.58
CA SER A 26 7.51 6.34 0.60
C SER A 26 7.92 7.60 1.37
N LEU A 27 7.18 8.70 1.21
CA LEU A 27 7.51 9.97 1.88
C LEU A 27 7.34 9.85 3.40
N VAL A 28 6.23 9.27 3.86
CA VAL A 28 5.98 9.11 5.31
C VAL A 28 6.92 8.11 5.96
N SER A 29 7.47 7.15 5.21
CA SER A 29 8.41 6.15 5.72
C SER A 29 9.89 6.56 5.66
N THR A 30 10.24 7.68 5.01
CA THR A 30 11.63 8.17 4.95
C THR A 30 12.06 9.03 6.15
N GLY A 31 11.11 9.43 7.00
CA GLY A 31 11.35 10.24 8.20
C GLY A 31 11.44 9.40 9.47
N GLN A 32 11.10 10.03 10.60
CA GLN A 32 10.78 9.29 11.81
C GLN A 32 9.44 8.57 11.59
N ASP A 33 9.38 7.27 11.88
CA ASP A 33 8.18 6.46 11.69
C ASP A 33 6.95 7.15 12.28
N CYS A 34 5.88 7.26 11.48
CA CYS A 34 4.62 7.82 11.93
C CYS A 34 3.82 6.74 12.67
N PRO A 35 3.50 6.89 13.98
CA PRO A 35 2.83 5.83 14.75
C PRO A 35 1.38 5.58 14.33
N PHE A 36 0.82 6.40 13.43
CA PHE A 36 -0.58 6.35 13.03
C PHE A 36 -0.79 5.99 11.55
N ILE A 37 0.28 5.93 10.76
CA ILE A 37 0.21 5.60 9.33
C ILE A 37 1.04 4.34 9.11
N VAL A 38 0.48 3.39 8.37
CA VAL A 38 1.23 2.19 7.97
C VAL A 38 2.44 2.59 7.14
N CYS A 39 3.64 2.15 7.52
CA CYS A 39 4.85 2.42 6.75
C CYS A 39 5.04 1.37 5.63
N MET A 40 5.76 1.77 4.59
CA MET A 40 6.15 0.90 3.49
C MET A 40 7.67 0.70 3.47
N THR A 41 8.12 -0.51 3.76
CA THR A 41 9.56 -0.85 3.77
C THR A 41 10.10 -1.04 2.36
N TYR A 42 9.33 -1.70 1.49
CA TYR A 42 9.74 -2.02 0.13
C TYR A 42 8.58 -1.93 -0.86
N ALA A 43 8.90 -1.57 -2.10
CA ALA A 43 7.99 -1.67 -3.23
C ALA A 43 8.71 -2.34 -4.40
N PHE A 44 8.09 -3.35 -4.99
CA PHE A 44 8.61 -4.04 -6.17
C PHE A 44 7.47 -4.44 -7.10
N GLN A 45 7.83 -4.93 -8.28
CA GLN A 45 6.87 -5.43 -9.24
C GLN A 45 7.31 -6.80 -9.78
N SER A 46 6.32 -7.65 -10.04
CA SER A 46 6.46 -8.84 -10.86
C SER A 46 5.87 -8.56 -12.26
N PRO A 47 5.91 -9.51 -13.20
CA PRO A 47 5.29 -9.33 -14.52
C PRO A 47 3.83 -8.88 -14.44
N ASP A 48 3.05 -9.47 -13.52
CA ASP A 48 1.61 -9.25 -13.43
C ASP A 48 1.16 -8.36 -12.27
N LYS A 49 2.02 -8.13 -11.27
CA LYS A 49 1.62 -7.46 -10.01
C LYS A 49 2.54 -6.32 -9.59
N LEU A 50 1.97 -5.35 -8.90
CA LEU A 50 2.69 -4.39 -8.06
C LEU A 50 2.56 -4.84 -6.61
N CYS A 51 3.66 -4.85 -5.85
CA CYS A 51 3.70 -5.36 -4.49
C CYS A 51 4.28 -4.31 -3.54
N PHE A 52 3.52 -4.00 -2.47
CA PHE A 52 3.97 -3.14 -1.37
C PHE A 52 4.16 -3.99 -0.11
N ILE A 53 5.35 -3.91 0.48
CA ILE A 53 5.67 -4.48 1.79
C ILE A 53 5.36 -3.40 2.81
N LEU A 54 4.32 -3.65 3.60
CA LEU A 54 3.76 -2.75 4.59
C LEU A 54 3.85 -3.40 5.96
N ASP A 55 3.83 -2.59 7.01
CA ASP A 55 3.76 -3.09 8.38
C ASP A 55 2.53 -3.97 8.60
N LEU A 56 2.68 -4.96 9.46
CA LEU A 56 1.62 -5.87 9.84
C LEU A 56 0.82 -5.30 11.02
N MET A 57 -0.43 -4.91 10.75
CA MET A 57 -1.38 -4.47 11.78
C MET A 57 -2.25 -5.66 12.22
N ASN A 58 -1.83 -6.36 13.28
CA ASN A 58 -2.49 -7.60 13.75
C ASN A 58 -3.94 -7.41 14.25
N GLY A 59 -4.31 -6.18 14.65
CA GLY A 59 -5.59 -5.89 15.27
C GLY A 59 -6.78 -5.78 14.31
N GLY A 60 -6.64 -6.11 13.02
CA GLY A 60 -7.71 -5.92 12.04
C GLY A 60 -8.04 -4.44 11.79
N ASP A 61 -9.18 -4.18 11.15
CA ASP A 61 -9.67 -2.81 10.94
C ASP A 61 -10.68 -2.39 12.02
N LEU A 62 -10.87 -1.08 12.14
CA LEU A 62 -11.79 -0.50 13.12
C LEU A 62 -13.25 -0.86 12.83
N HIS A 63 -13.63 -1.04 11.57
CA HIS A 63 -15.01 -1.34 11.18
C HIS A 63 -15.44 -2.71 11.70
N TYR A 64 -14.56 -3.71 11.65
CA TYR A 64 -14.77 -5.03 12.25
C TYR A 64 -15.09 -4.96 13.75
N HIS A 65 -14.50 -4.02 14.49
CA HIS A 65 -14.65 -3.91 15.94
C HIS A 65 -15.84 -3.08 16.40
N LEU A 66 -16.34 -2.19 15.54
CA LEU A 66 -17.46 -1.29 15.84
C LEU A 66 -18.80 -1.78 15.29
N SER A 67 -18.81 -2.87 14.51
CA SER A 67 -20.01 -3.44 13.90
C SER A 67 -20.68 -4.48 14.79
#